data_AF-A0A5U4ET53-F1
#
_entry.id   AF-A0A5U4ET53-F1
#
_cell.length_a   1.000
_cell.length_b   1.000
_cell.length_c   1.000
_cell.angle_alpha   90.00
_cell.angle_beta   90.00
_cell.angle_gamma   90.00
#
_symmetry.space_group_name_H-M   'P 1'
#
loop_
_entity.id
_entity.type
_entity.pdbx_description
1 polymer ?
#
loop_
_entity_poly.entity_id
_entity_poly.type
_entity_poly.pdbx_seq_one_letter_code
_entity_poly.pdbx_strand_id
1 'polypeptide(L)'
;MSGKNPFWNYDYNATQRNREIVDSYQQANEARLDSQQAQFEASMANDRVSRIQMQLNNTINSHKKVVADYEQRLEGYKQNFFRVALHKNILFRTVRRLQEEWPDKKEFILDEMQRQRILCNQQDYRERWWNAIKDNNLADDYLEFPFPNRELKNKP
;
A
#
# COMPACT_ATOMS: atom_id res chain seq x y z
N MET A 1 -86.92 -29.61 -31.48
CA MET A 1 -86.00 -28.45 -31.43
C MET A 1 -84.81 -28.88 -30.57
N SER A 2 -83.54 -28.84 -30.95
CA SER A 2 -82.81 -28.27 -32.08
C SER A 2 -81.65 -29.23 -32.40
N GLY A 3 -81.33 -29.39 -33.68
CA GLY A 3 -80.28 -30.30 -34.14
C GLY A 3 -78.89 -29.80 -33.74
N LYS A 4 -78.06 -30.70 -33.18
CA LYS A 4 -76.61 -30.51 -33.14
C LYS A 4 -75.99 -31.45 -34.16
N ASN A 5 -75.67 -30.90 -35.33
CA ASN A 5 -75.01 -31.62 -36.40
C ASN A 5 -73.58 -32.01 -35.92
N PRO A 6 -73.25 -33.31 -35.79
CA PRO A 6 -71.99 -33.76 -35.17
C PRO A 6 -70.74 -33.29 -35.90
N PHE A 7 -70.86 -33.03 -37.21
CA PHE A 7 -69.77 -32.60 -38.08
C PHE A 7 -69.29 -31.17 -37.78
N TRP A 8 -70.17 -30.27 -37.29
CA TRP A 8 -69.78 -28.89 -36.95
C TRP A 8 -68.96 -28.80 -35.64
N ASN A 9 -69.17 -29.72 -34.69
CA ASN A 9 -68.40 -29.76 -33.44
C ASN A 9 -67.01 -30.41 -33.64
N TYR A 10 -66.87 -31.29 -34.62
CA TYR A 10 -65.59 -31.96 -34.89
C TYR A 10 -64.56 -30.97 -35.46
N ASP A 11 -64.95 -30.16 -36.43
CA ASP A 11 -64.09 -29.11 -37.01
C ASP A 11 -63.79 -27.99 -36.01
N TYR A 12 -64.76 -27.62 -35.17
CA TYR A 12 -64.55 -26.66 -34.06
C TYR A 12 -63.52 -27.20 -33.05
N ASN A 13 -63.64 -28.46 -32.63
CA ASN A 13 -62.73 -29.09 -31.66
C ASN A 13 -61.33 -29.35 -32.24
N ALA A 14 -61.21 -29.61 -33.55
CA ALA A 14 -59.93 -29.75 -34.24
C ALA A 14 -59.22 -28.38 -34.38
N THR A 15 -59.99 -27.33 -34.72
CA THR A 15 -59.48 -25.96 -34.80
C THR A 15 -59.05 -25.43 -33.43
N GLN A 16 -59.81 -25.74 -32.37
CA GLN A 16 -59.46 -25.36 -31.00
C GLN A 16 -58.19 -26.05 -30.51
N ARG A 17 -58.05 -27.38 -30.73
CA ARG A 17 -56.81 -28.10 -30.42
C ARG A 17 -55.61 -27.57 -31.18
N ASN A 18 -55.76 -27.23 -32.46
CA ASN A 18 -54.67 -26.63 -33.23
C ASN A 18 -54.28 -25.24 -32.71
N ARG A 19 -55.23 -24.44 -32.24
CA ARG A 19 -54.93 -23.15 -31.57
C ARG A 19 -54.17 -23.38 -30.26
N GLU A 20 -54.64 -24.27 -29.40
CA GLU A 20 -53.97 -24.62 -28.15
C GLU A 20 -52.54 -25.15 -28.39
N ILE A 21 -52.34 -25.94 -29.43
CA ILE A 21 -51.01 -26.43 -29.84
C ILE A 21 -50.12 -25.25 -30.29
N VAL A 22 -50.60 -24.38 -31.18
CA VAL A 22 -49.85 -23.21 -31.65
C VAL A 22 -49.51 -22.27 -30.49
N ASP A 23 -50.47 -21.99 -29.61
CA ASP A 23 -50.28 -21.16 -28.42
C ASP A 23 -49.24 -21.80 -27.48
N SER A 24 -49.28 -23.12 -27.30
CA SER A 24 -48.28 -23.84 -26.49
C SER A 24 -46.87 -23.77 -27.09
N TYR A 25 -46.75 -23.85 -28.41
CA TYR A 25 -45.46 -23.71 -29.11
C TYR A 25 -44.94 -22.27 -29.06
N GLN A 26 -45.82 -21.28 -29.14
CA GLN A 26 -45.47 -19.87 -28.97
C GLN A 26 -44.97 -19.62 -27.55
N GLN A 27 -45.71 -20.05 -26.53
CA GLN A 27 -45.31 -19.92 -25.13
C GLN A 27 -43.99 -20.64 -24.83
N ALA A 28 -43.78 -21.85 -25.38
CA ALA A 28 -42.53 -22.58 -25.21
C ALA A 28 -41.35 -21.87 -25.89
N ASN A 29 -41.56 -21.25 -27.05
CA ASN A 29 -40.54 -20.46 -27.72
C ASN A 29 -40.23 -19.15 -26.98
N GLU A 30 -41.23 -18.46 -26.47
CA GLU A 30 -41.08 -17.25 -25.64
C GLU A 30 -40.30 -17.59 -24.36
N ALA A 31 -40.69 -18.63 -23.63
CA ALA A 31 -39.94 -19.08 -22.45
C ALA A 31 -38.49 -19.48 -22.77
N ARG A 32 -38.24 -20.05 -23.95
CA ARG A 32 -36.88 -20.36 -24.42
C ARG A 32 -36.08 -19.10 -24.75
N LEU A 33 -36.71 -18.11 -25.37
CA LEU A 33 -36.09 -16.81 -25.66
C LEU A 33 -35.76 -16.07 -24.37
N ASP A 34 -36.71 -16.00 -23.43
CA ASP A 34 -36.54 -15.36 -22.12
C ASP A 34 -35.42 -16.02 -21.32
N SER A 35 -35.36 -17.36 -21.32
CA SER A 35 -34.28 -18.09 -20.64
C SER A 35 -32.91 -17.86 -21.29
N GLN A 36 -32.82 -17.78 -22.63
CA GLN A 36 -31.57 -17.43 -23.32
C GLN A 36 -31.14 -15.99 -23.02
N GLN A 37 -32.08 -15.05 -22.99
CA GLN A 37 -31.82 -13.66 -22.64
C GLN A 37 -31.33 -13.54 -21.20
N ALA A 38 -31.99 -14.19 -20.24
CA ALA A 38 -31.59 -14.19 -18.84
C ALA A 38 -30.19 -14.80 -18.63
N GLN A 39 -29.85 -15.88 -19.37
CA GLN A 39 -28.51 -16.47 -19.33
C GLN A 39 -27.45 -15.53 -19.89
N PHE A 40 -27.74 -14.82 -20.98
CA PHE A 40 -26.83 -13.84 -21.57
C PHE A 40 -26.61 -12.63 -20.65
N GLU A 41 -27.68 -12.11 -20.04
CA GLU A 41 -27.60 -11.03 -19.06
C GLU A 41 -26.78 -11.45 -17.83
N ALA A 42 -26.97 -12.68 -17.34
CA ALA A 42 -26.19 -13.25 -16.25
C ALA A 42 -24.70 -13.41 -16.61
N SER A 43 -24.37 -13.86 -17.83
CA SER A 43 -22.97 -13.97 -18.27
C SER A 43 -22.30 -12.60 -18.37
N MET A 44 -23.00 -11.61 -18.93
CA MET A 44 -22.52 -10.22 -19.02
C MET A 44 -22.31 -9.61 -17.63
N ALA A 45 -23.21 -9.86 -16.68
CA ALA A 45 -23.08 -9.43 -15.30
C ALA A 45 -21.85 -10.07 -14.62
N ASN A 46 -21.67 -11.38 -14.79
CA ASN A 46 -20.51 -12.10 -14.26
C ASN A 46 -19.19 -11.59 -14.84
N ASP A 47 -19.11 -11.37 -16.16
CA ASP A 47 -17.93 -10.80 -16.81
C ASP A 47 -17.60 -9.42 -16.23
N ARG A 48 -18.62 -8.60 -15.96
CA ARG A 48 -18.44 -7.27 -15.36
C ARG A 48 -17.90 -7.37 -13.94
N VAL A 49 -18.44 -8.28 -13.13
CA VAL A 49 -17.95 -8.57 -11.77
C VAL A 49 -16.50 -9.06 -11.81
N SER A 50 -16.17 -10.01 -12.69
CA SER A 50 -14.80 -10.52 -12.84
C SER A 50 -13.81 -9.42 -13.22
N ARG A 51 -14.18 -8.52 -14.15
CA ARG A 51 -13.33 -7.37 -14.50
C ARG A 51 -13.10 -6.43 -13.33
N ILE A 52 -14.16 -6.09 -12.59
CA ILE A 52 -14.07 -5.24 -11.39
C ILE A 52 -13.19 -5.91 -10.34
N GLN A 53 -13.35 -7.22 -10.12
CA GLN A 53 -12.53 -7.96 -9.17
C GLN A 53 -11.05 -7.95 -9.55
N MET A 54 -10.72 -8.14 -10.83
CA MET A 54 -9.34 -8.02 -11.30
C MET A 54 -8.77 -6.61 -11.09
N GLN A 55 -9.52 -5.56 -11.42
CA GLN A 55 -9.10 -4.18 -11.21
C GLN A 55 -8.87 -3.87 -9.72
N LEU A 56 -9.76 -4.37 -8.85
CA LEU A 56 -9.63 -4.24 -7.40
C LEU A 56 -8.37 -4.97 -6.90
N ASN A 57 -8.17 -6.22 -7.31
CA ASN A 57 -7.00 -7.00 -6.92
C ASN A 57 -5.69 -6.33 -7.38
N ASN A 58 -5.65 -5.80 -8.61
CA ASN A 58 -4.50 -5.07 -9.12
C ASN A 58 -4.21 -3.81 -8.30
N THR A 59 -5.26 -3.05 -7.95
CA THR A 59 -5.15 -1.86 -7.10
C THR A 59 -4.63 -2.22 -5.70
N ILE A 60 -5.19 -3.27 -5.08
CA ILE A 60 -4.76 -3.76 -3.76
C ILE A 60 -3.29 -4.16 -3.80
N ASN A 61 -2.87 -4.93 -4.81
CA ASN A 61 -1.48 -5.39 -4.93
C ASN A 61 -0.51 -4.22 -5.16
N SER A 62 -0.91 -3.24 -5.97
CA SER A 62 -0.15 -2.00 -6.15
C SER A 62 0.05 -1.26 -4.83
N HIS A 63 -1.02 -1.04 -4.08
CA HIS A 63 -0.94 -0.38 -2.77
C HIS A 63 -0.11 -1.18 -1.76
N LYS A 64 -0.25 -2.51 -1.72
CA LYS A 64 0.57 -3.37 -0.84
C LYS A 64 2.06 -3.21 -1.13
N LYS A 65 2.45 -3.15 -2.41
CA LYS A 65 3.85 -2.93 -2.80
C LYS A 65 4.36 -1.57 -2.32
N VAL A 66 3.58 -0.52 -2.52
CA VAL A 66 3.93 0.84 -2.06
C VAL A 66 4.08 0.88 -0.53
N VAL A 67 3.17 0.25 0.21
CA VAL A 67 3.25 0.16 1.68
C VAL A 67 4.51 -0.59 2.11
N ALA A 68 4.81 -1.75 1.51
CA ALA A 68 6.00 -2.52 1.83
C ALA A 68 7.30 -1.71 1.57
N ASP A 69 7.37 -0.98 0.45
CA ASP A 69 8.50 -0.11 0.14
C ASP A 69 8.66 1.00 1.20
N TYR A 70 7.55 1.61 1.66
CA TYR A 70 7.58 2.60 2.74
C TYR A 70 8.03 2.00 4.08
N GLU A 71 7.54 0.81 4.44
CA GLU A 71 7.94 0.12 5.67
C GLU A 71 9.43 -0.21 5.67
N GLN A 72 9.97 -0.70 4.55
CA GLN A 72 11.39 -0.98 4.39
C GLN A 72 12.24 0.29 4.54
N ARG A 73 11.83 1.40 3.89
CA ARG A 73 12.51 2.69 4.03
C ARG A 73 12.46 3.21 5.46
N LEU A 74 11.32 3.09 6.12
CA LEU A 74 11.14 3.49 7.51
C LEU A 74 12.08 2.72 8.44
N GLU A 75 12.25 1.42 8.21
CA GLU A 75 13.16 0.60 9.00
C GLU A 75 14.62 1.03 8.81
N GLY A 76 15.02 1.36 7.58
CA GLY A 76 16.34 1.95 7.30
C GLY A 76 16.54 3.27 8.06
N TYR A 77 15.56 4.16 8.05
CA TYR A 77 15.63 5.41 8.83
C TYR A 77 15.79 5.16 10.33
N LYS A 78 15.01 4.23 10.91
CA LYS A 78 15.12 3.90 12.35
C LYS A 78 16.53 3.43 12.72
N GLN A 79 17.13 2.57 11.90
CA GLN A 79 18.50 2.09 12.12
C GLN A 79 19.52 3.23 12.09
N ASN A 80 19.39 4.14 11.11
CA ASN A 80 20.26 5.31 10.98
C ASN A 80 20.09 6.26 12.19
N PHE A 81 18.84 6.54 12.60
CA PHE A 81 18.56 7.33 13.80
C PHE A 81 19.15 6.71 15.06
N PHE A 82 19.06 5.38 15.21
CA PHE A 82 19.63 4.68 16.34
C PHE A 82 21.15 4.86 16.42
N ARG A 83 21.88 4.72 15.30
CA ARG A 83 23.33 4.94 15.23
C ARG A 83 23.71 6.37 15.59
N VAL A 84 23.01 7.36 15.01
CA VAL A 84 23.24 8.79 15.32
C VAL A 84 22.97 9.11 16.78
N ALA A 85 21.93 8.53 17.37
CA ALA A 85 21.61 8.70 18.79
C ALA A 85 22.71 8.14 19.70
N LEU A 86 23.26 6.96 19.37
CA LEU A 86 24.41 6.39 20.09
C LEU A 86 25.64 7.28 19.97
N HIS A 87 25.99 7.75 18.77
CA HIS A 87 27.13 8.65 18.58
C HIS A 87 27.00 9.94 19.38
N LYS A 88 25.81 10.57 19.37
CA LYS A 88 25.52 11.75 20.18
C LYS A 88 25.71 11.46 21.67
N ASN A 89 25.25 10.31 22.16
CA ASN A 89 25.40 9.92 23.56
C ASN A 89 26.87 9.70 23.94
N ILE A 90 27.64 8.99 23.12
CA ILE A 90 29.08 8.78 23.31
C ILE A 90 29.78 10.13 23.42
N LEU A 91 29.61 11.02 22.44
CA LEU A 91 30.25 12.34 22.43
C LEU A 91 29.82 13.19 23.64
N PHE A 92 28.54 13.19 23.99
CA PHE A 92 28.04 13.91 25.15
C PHE A 92 28.69 13.42 26.46
N ARG A 93 28.74 12.10 26.68
CA ARG A 93 29.34 11.51 27.88
C ARG A 93 30.84 11.78 27.93
N THR A 94 31.54 11.64 26.79
CA THR A 94 32.96 11.95 26.68
C THR A 94 33.22 13.42 27.02
N VAL A 95 32.52 14.37 26.39
CA VAL A 95 32.71 15.79 26.65
C VAL A 95 32.44 16.14 28.11
N ARG A 96 31.38 15.60 28.71
CA ARG A 96 31.11 15.80 30.14
C ARG A 96 32.25 15.31 31.02
N ARG A 97 32.77 14.11 30.73
CA ARG A 97 33.88 13.55 31.48
C ARG A 97 35.15 14.38 31.35
N LEU A 98 35.46 14.87 30.15
CA LEU A 98 36.63 15.73 29.92
C LEU A 98 36.51 17.08 30.64
N GLN A 99 35.30 17.65 30.75
CA GLN A 99 35.07 18.86 31.55
C GLN A 99 35.25 18.62 33.06
N GLU A 100 34.92 17.42 33.54
CA GLU A 100 35.15 17.03 34.95
C GLU A 100 36.64 16.80 35.24
N GLU A 101 37.37 16.17 34.31
CA GLU A 101 38.80 15.89 34.44
C GLU A 101 39.69 17.12 34.25
N TRP A 102 39.27 18.08 33.41
CA TRP A 102 39.99 19.33 33.13
C TRP A 102 39.09 20.56 33.30
N PRO A 103 38.78 20.93 34.56
CA PRO A 103 37.87 22.04 34.83
C PRO A 103 38.40 23.39 34.32
N ASP A 104 39.72 23.57 34.22
CA ASP A 104 40.36 24.77 33.64
C ASP A 104 40.12 24.91 32.13
N LYS A 105 39.84 23.80 31.42
CA LYS A 105 39.53 23.78 29.99
C LYS A 105 38.04 23.84 29.69
N LYS A 106 37.18 23.84 30.72
CA LYS A 106 35.73 23.77 30.56
C LYS A 106 35.18 24.86 29.64
N GLU A 107 35.52 26.12 29.90
CA GLU A 107 35.03 27.25 29.10
C GLU A 107 35.47 27.16 27.63
N PHE A 108 36.72 26.76 27.39
CA PHE A 108 37.23 26.52 26.03
C PHE A 108 36.42 25.42 25.30
N ILE A 109 36.11 24.32 25.98
CA ILE A 109 35.29 23.24 25.42
C ILE A 109 33.89 23.74 25.07
N LEU A 110 33.27 24.54 25.95
CA LEU A 110 31.93 25.09 25.73
C LEU A 110 31.90 26.09 24.56
N ASP A 111 32.91 26.98 24.48
CA ASP A 111 33.05 27.92 23.38
C ASP A 111 33.21 27.20 22.04
N GLU A 112 34.03 26.15 21.99
CA GLU A 112 34.22 25.37 20.78
C GLU A 112 32.93 24.64 20.38
N MET A 113 32.21 24.04 21.33
CA MET A 113 30.89 23.47 21.06
C MET A 113 29.90 24.51 20.51
N GLN A 114 29.93 25.73 21.04
CA GLN A 114 29.06 26.80 20.56
C GLN A 114 29.44 27.26 19.15
N ARG A 115 30.73 27.34 18.81
CA ARG A 115 31.19 27.61 17.42
C ARG A 115 30.71 26.53 16.46
N GLN A 116 30.89 25.25 16.80
CA GLN A 116 30.42 24.15 15.98
C GLN A 116 28.90 24.14 15.85
N ARG A 117 28.17 24.48 16.92
CA ARG A 117 26.71 24.66 16.86
C ARG A 117 26.32 25.76 15.88
N ILE A 118 27.00 26.90 15.89
CA ILE A 118 26.72 28.00 14.96
C ILE A 118 26.98 27.55 13.53
N LEU A 119 28.15 26.98 13.25
CA LEU A 119 28.54 26.45 11.94
C LEU A 119 27.50 25.44 11.41
N CYS A 120 27.16 24.43 12.22
CA CYS A 120 26.21 23.39 11.83
C CYS A 120 24.77 23.89 11.63
N ASN A 121 24.47 25.12 12.06
CA ASN A 121 23.17 25.76 11.85
C ASN A 121 23.17 26.83 10.74
N GLN A 122 24.30 27.02 10.05
CA GLN A 122 24.32 27.78 8.81
C GLN A 122 23.44 27.12 7.76
N GLN A 123 22.83 27.92 6.90
CA GLN A 123 21.78 27.47 5.99
C GLN A 123 22.30 26.44 4.98
N ASP A 124 23.42 26.73 4.34
CA ASP A 124 24.12 25.86 3.41
C ASP A 124 24.48 24.51 4.04
N TYR A 125 24.99 24.54 5.27
CA TYR A 125 25.34 23.33 6.01
C TYR A 125 24.10 22.49 6.32
N ARG A 126 23.04 23.12 6.82
CA ARG A 126 21.76 22.44 7.11
C ARG A 126 21.13 21.83 5.85
N GLU A 127 21.12 22.57 4.74
CA GLU A 127 20.56 22.09 3.47
C GLU A 127 21.31 20.88 2.94
N ARG A 128 22.65 20.89 3.01
CA ARG A 128 23.48 19.74 2.64
C ARG A 128 23.09 18.49 3.42
N TRP A 129 22.96 18.60 4.74
CA TRP A 129 22.58 17.47 5.60
C TRP A 129 21.13 17.03 5.38
N TRP A 130 20.21 17.98 5.20
CA TRP A 130 18.82 17.66 4.92
C TRP A 130 18.68 16.85 3.62
N ASN A 131 19.39 17.25 2.56
CA ASN A 131 19.37 16.53 1.30
C ASN A 131 19.96 15.11 1.45
N ALA A 132 21.08 14.96 2.17
CA ALA A 132 21.66 13.64 2.45
C ALA A 132 20.69 12.71 3.21
N ILE A 133 19.95 13.24 4.20
CA ILE A 133 18.94 12.48 4.97
C ILE A 133 17.72 12.15 4.11
N LYS A 134 17.20 13.12 3.35
CA LYS A 134 16.01 12.96 2.51
C LYS A 134 16.17 11.80 1.53
N ASP A 135 17.34 11.70 0.93
CA ASP A 135 17.64 10.66 -0.07
C ASP A 135 18.11 9.34 0.58
N ASN A 136 18.12 9.27 1.93
CA ASN A 136 18.71 8.19 2.72
C ASN A 136 20.13 7.82 2.25
N ASN A 137 20.85 8.81 1.75
CA ASN A 137 22.19 8.72 1.21
C ASN A 137 23.18 9.31 2.22
N LEU A 138 23.07 8.85 3.46
CA LEU A 138 24.12 9.03 4.44
C LEU A 138 25.19 8.02 4.07
N ALA A 139 26.33 8.48 3.57
CA ALA A 139 27.46 7.61 3.31
C ALA A 139 27.79 6.82 4.60
N ASP A 140 28.14 5.54 4.43
CA ASP A 140 28.36 4.62 5.56
C ASP A 140 29.40 5.17 6.55
N ASP A 141 30.36 5.95 6.06
CA ASP A 141 31.39 6.64 6.84
C ASP A 141 30.85 7.61 7.90
N TYR A 142 29.66 8.19 7.70
CA TYR A 142 29.01 9.06 8.69
C TYR A 142 28.27 8.26 9.78
N LEU A 143 27.73 7.10 9.41
CA LEU A 143 27.00 6.23 10.31
C LEU A 143 27.92 5.33 11.13
N GLU A 144 29.18 5.20 10.72
CA GLU A 144 30.24 4.61 11.51
C GLU A 144 30.83 5.61 12.52
N PHE A 145 31.29 5.11 13.66
CA PHE A 145 31.93 5.97 14.64
C PHE A 145 33.25 6.48 14.05
N PRO A 146 33.49 7.80 13.97
CA PRO A 146 34.56 8.36 13.14
C PRO A 146 35.98 8.16 13.72
N PHE A 147 36.09 7.48 14.86
CA PHE A 147 37.36 7.19 15.52
C PHE A 147 37.61 5.69 15.55
N PRO A 148 38.86 5.23 15.35
CA PRO A 148 39.17 3.81 15.38
C PRO A 148 38.89 3.22 16.76
N ASN A 149 38.52 1.94 16.78
CA ASN A 149 38.41 1.19 18.03
C ASN A 149 39.73 1.23 18.81
N ARG A 150 39.63 1.42 20.12
CA ARG A 150 40.78 1.48 21.03
C ARG A 150 40.56 0.62 22.25
N GLU A 151 41.59 -0.10 22.66
CA GLU A 151 41.62 -0.74 23.96
C GLU A 151 41.83 0.31 25.05
N LEU A 152 41.01 0.25 26.09
CA LEU A 152 41.17 1.12 27.25
C LEU A 152 42.41 0.68 28.03
N LYS A 153 43.40 1.58 28.11
CA LYS A 153 44.64 1.34 28.88
C LYS A 153 44.36 1.09 30.37
N ASN A 154 43.35 1.78 30.89
CA ASN A 154 42.83 1.57 32.23
C ASN A 154 41.35 1.19 32.09
N LYS A 155 41.00 -0.05 32.45
CA LYS A 155 39.59 -0.42 32.60
C LYS A 155 39.01 0.28 33.83
N PRO A 156 37.74 0.72 33.79
CA PRO A 156 37.08 1.31 34.95
C PRO A 156 37.03 0.33 36.13
#